data_AF-A0A7R9YYB8-F1
#
_entry.id   AF-A0A7R9YYB8-F1
#
_cell.length_a   1.000
_cell.length_b   1.000
_cell.length_c   1.000
_cell.angle_alpha   90.00
_cell.angle_beta   90.00
_cell.angle_gamma   90.00
#
_symmetry.space_group_name_H-M   'P 1'
#
loop_
_entity.id
_entity.type
_entity.pdbx_description
1 polymer ?
#
loop_
_entity_poly.entity_id
_entity_poly.type
_entity_poly.pdbx_seq_one_letter_code
_entity_poly.pdbx_strand_id
1 'polypeptide(L)'
;EGGEGGEWRAVGPAHKRRYLEYKDDTSPSATVTVGVQDENEKKASKAKETKGSEKPECAGALLSTLRSSLLTSPPFSRLLSHLTSLLPPTGHRSRVRRFRPGLDYTVAHYGALTTGRSVLDATLCFCAGNGEPPKYDVAEEGGTGVNDLVGTDDDATWETGDAGGFECYISVDDDENDDANNTNGKAAKKKEEGPADEYDENDDGELLSVSASSNSLSLVYRDPGTVRFVKYVGSAAPG
;
A
#
# COMPACT_ATOMS: atom_id res chain seq x y z
N GLU A 1 9.57 -18.77 -6.98
CA GLU A 1 8.80 -18.04 -8.01
C GLU A 1 7.31 -18.25 -7.80
N GLY A 2 6.60 -17.17 -7.43
CA GLY A 2 5.24 -17.20 -6.87
C GLY A 2 4.17 -16.93 -7.91
N GLY A 3 3.74 -17.98 -8.61
CA GLY A 3 2.53 -17.98 -9.44
C GLY A 3 1.24 -18.02 -8.62
N GLU A 4 0.11 -18.18 -9.30
CA GLU A 4 -1.16 -18.60 -8.67
C GLU A 4 -0.95 -19.99 -8.05
N GLY A 5 -0.65 -20.03 -6.76
CA GLY A 5 -0.28 -21.25 -6.07
C GLY A 5 -0.42 -21.09 -4.56
N GLY A 6 -0.94 -22.13 -3.90
CA GLY A 6 -1.26 -22.10 -2.48
C GLY A 6 -2.49 -21.24 -2.16
N GLU A 7 -2.35 -20.36 -1.17
CA GLU A 7 -3.42 -19.50 -0.67
C GLU A 7 -3.51 -18.13 -1.39
N TRP A 8 -2.70 -17.91 -2.43
CA TRP A 8 -2.77 -16.71 -3.26
C TRP A 8 -3.76 -16.88 -4.43
N ARG A 9 -4.54 -15.84 -4.70
CA ARG A 9 -5.51 -15.78 -5.80
C ARG A 9 -5.25 -14.55 -6.66
N ALA A 10 -5.25 -14.70 -7.99
CA ALA A 10 -5.17 -13.55 -8.88
C ALA A 10 -6.46 -12.71 -8.85
N VAL A 11 -6.30 -11.40 -8.84
CA VAL A 11 -7.38 -10.42 -8.87
C VAL A 11 -7.38 -9.70 -10.22
N GLY A 12 -8.57 -9.58 -10.81
CA GLY A 12 -8.81 -8.93 -12.10
C GLY A 12 -10.07 -8.05 -12.11
N PRO A 13 -10.61 -7.71 -13.30
CA PRO A 13 -10.09 -8.05 -14.64
C PRO A 13 -8.84 -7.24 -15.01
N ALA A 14 -7.99 -7.77 -15.91
CA ALA A 14 -6.68 -7.21 -16.24
C ALA A 14 -6.73 -5.73 -16.63
N HIS A 15 -7.70 -5.30 -17.46
CA HIS A 15 -7.85 -3.90 -17.87
C HIS A 15 -8.18 -2.91 -16.73
N LYS A 16 -8.40 -3.38 -15.50
CA LYS A 16 -8.58 -2.52 -14.30
C LYS A 16 -7.50 -2.76 -13.25
N ARG A 17 -7.08 -4.02 -13.10
CA ARG A 17 -6.11 -4.44 -12.10
C ARG A 17 -5.59 -5.84 -12.39
N ARG A 18 -4.37 -6.09 -11.93
CA ARG A 18 -3.79 -7.42 -11.84
C ARG A 18 -2.90 -7.46 -10.62
N TYR A 19 -3.17 -8.33 -9.67
CA TYR A 19 -2.29 -8.59 -8.52
C TYR A 19 -2.69 -9.90 -7.86
N LEU A 20 -1.88 -10.43 -6.94
CA LEU A 20 -2.25 -11.58 -6.11
C LEU A 20 -2.79 -11.12 -4.76
N GLU A 21 -3.89 -11.71 -4.31
CA GLU A 21 -4.47 -11.49 -3.00
C GLU A 21 -4.44 -12.79 -2.19
N TYR A 22 -4.01 -12.72 -0.93
CA TYR A 22 -4.02 -13.88 -0.04
C TYR A 22 -5.46 -14.19 0.40
N LYS A 23 -5.81 -15.47 0.48
CA LYS A 23 -7.13 -15.91 0.95
C LYS A 23 -7.37 -15.50 2.40
N ASP A 24 -8.65 -15.24 2.69
CA ASP A 24 -9.14 -15.04 4.04
C ASP A 24 -9.54 -16.40 4.59
N ASP A 25 -8.62 -17.07 5.27
CA ASP A 25 -8.96 -18.22 6.11
C ASP A 25 -9.64 -17.70 7.38
N THR A 26 -10.90 -17.27 7.24
CA THR A 26 -11.78 -17.03 8.39
C THR A 26 -12.24 -18.37 8.96
N SER A 27 -11.31 -19.11 9.56
CA SER A 27 -11.59 -20.07 10.60
C SER A 27 -11.03 -19.51 11.91
N PRO A 28 -11.87 -19.23 12.92
CA PRO A 28 -11.39 -18.72 14.20
C PRO A 28 -10.73 -19.87 14.97
N SER A 29 -9.48 -20.20 14.64
CA SER A 29 -8.71 -21.17 15.41
C SER A 29 -7.22 -20.94 15.29
N ALA A 30 -6.74 -19.93 16.03
CA ALA A 30 -5.51 -19.96 16.81
C ALA A 30 -5.30 -18.55 17.37
N THR A 31 -5.79 -18.32 18.59
CA THR A 31 -5.32 -17.20 19.40
C THR A 31 -3.84 -17.45 19.68
N VAL A 32 -2.94 -16.81 18.94
CA VAL A 32 -1.53 -16.74 19.33
C VAL A 32 -1.44 -15.79 20.51
N THR A 33 -1.53 -16.35 21.72
CA THR A 33 -1.19 -15.64 22.95
C THR A 33 0.32 -15.41 22.94
N VAL A 34 0.75 -14.18 22.65
CA VAL A 34 2.10 -13.73 23.00
C VAL A 34 2.12 -13.56 24.52
N GLY A 35 2.44 -14.65 25.21
CA GLY A 35 2.56 -14.65 26.67
C GLY A 35 3.84 -13.93 27.07
N VAL A 36 3.69 -12.78 27.72
CA VAL A 36 4.72 -12.25 28.63
C VAL A 36 4.88 -13.31 29.73
N GLN A 37 6.06 -13.91 29.82
CA GLN A 37 6.36 -14.90 30.84
C GLN A 37 6.58 -14.18 32.18
N ASP A 38 5.61 -14.31 33.09
CA ASP A 38 5.86 -14.17 34.52
C ASP A 38 6.19 -15.57 35.07
N GLU A 39 7.40 -15.70 35.63
CA GLU A 39 7.86 -16.92 36.27
C GLU A 39 7.17 -17.12 37.61
N ASN A 40 6.21 -18.06 37.71
CA ASN A 40 6.15 -18.91 38.90
C ASN A 40 5.32 -20.19 38.76
N GLU A 41 5.85 -21.22 39.41
CA GLU A 41 5.24 -22.46 39.89
C GLU A 41 5.01 -23.66 38.93
N LYS A 42 5.85 -24.65 39.19
CA LYS A 42 5.83 -26.07 38.81
C LYS A 42 4.45 -26.74 38.96
N LYS A 43 4.04 -27.48 37.93
CA LYS A 43 3.56 -28.87 38.10
C LYS A 43 3.65 -29.68 36.80
N ALA A 44 4.27 -30.84 36.93
CA ALA A 44 4.56 -31.77 35.86
C ALA A 44 3.29 -32.43 35.31
N SER A 45 3.13 -32.40 33.98
CA SER A 45 2.43 -33.44 33.24
C SER A 45 3.07 -33.62 31.87
N LYS A 46 3.15 -34.87 31.46
CA LYS A 46 4.05 -35.45 30.47
C LYS A 46 3.59 -35.09 29.06
N ALA A 47 4.26 -34.15 28.39
CA ALA A 47 4.00 -33.80 27.00
C ALA A 47 4.76 -34.75 26.05
N LYS A 48 3.99 -35.32 25.13
CA LYS A 48 4.44 -36.15 24.02
C LYS A 48 5.17 -35.24 23.02
N GLU A 49 6.48 -35.43 22.87
CA GLU A 49 7.27 -34.76 21.84
C GLU A 49 6.75 -35.17 20.46
N THR A 50 6.03 -34.25 19.82
CA THR A 50 5.78 -34.30 18.38
C THR A 50 6.84 -33.40 17.76
N LYS A 51 7.90 -33.99 17.21
CA LYS A 51 8.84 -33.28 16.33
C LYS A 51 8.10 -32.85 15.07
N GLY A 52 7.45 -31.69 15.13
CA GLY A 52 6.95 -30.98 13.96
C GLY A 52 8.13 -30.30 13.28
N SER A 53 8.49 -30.74 12.08
CA SER A 53 9.27 -29.92 11.17
C SER A 53 8.37 -28.76 10.72
N GLU A 54 8.35 -27.67 11.47
CA GLU A 54 7.61 -26.46 11.09
C GLU A 54 8.28 -25.88 9.84
N LYS A 55 7.64 -26.09 8.69
CA LYS A 55 7.98 -25.38 7.46
C LYS A 55 7.84 -23.89 7.77
N PRO A 56 8.82 -23.02 7.42
CA PRO A 56 8.69 -21.60 7.66
C PRO A 56 7.37 -21.12 7.04
N GLU A 57 6.55 -20.45 7.85
CA GLU A 57 5.28 -19.88 7.38
C GLU A 57 5.58 -18.99 6.17
N CYS A 58 4.82 -19.16 5.09
CA CYS A 58 5.04 -18.34 3.90
C CYS A 58 4.66 -16.89 4.22
N ALA A 59 5.30 -15.91 3.58
CA ALA A 59 5.07 -14.48 3.86
C ALA A 59 3.58 -14.08 3.84
N GLY A 60 2.77 -14.71 2.98
CA GLY A 60 1.33 -14.47 2.95
C GLY A 60 0.61 -14.85 4.25
N ALA A 61 0.99 -15.97 4.88
CA ALA A 61 0.43 -16.41 6.16
C ALA A 61 0.80 -15.44 7.29
N LEU A 62 2.07 -15.02 7.38
CA LEU A 62 2.53 -14.03 8.36
C LEU A 62 1.79 -12.70 8.22
N LEU A 63 1.66 -12.19 6.99
CA LEU A 63 0.92 -10.96 6.71
C LEU A 63 -0.58 -11.11 7.01
N SER A 64 -1.16 -12.30 6.77
CA SER A 64 -2.55 -12.60 7.13
C SER A 64 -2.75 -12.55 8.64
N THR A 65 -1.82 -13.12 9.42
CA THR A 65 -1.82 -13.04 10.88
C THR A 65 -1.72 -11.60 11.37
N LEU A 66 -0.80 -10.78 10.83
CA LEU A 66 -0.70 -9.36 11.16
C LEU A 66 -2.01 -8.62 10.84
N ARG A 67 -2.59 -8.90 9.68
CA ARG A 67 -3.85 -8.31 9.26
C ARG A 67 -4.98 -8.61 10.24
N SER A 68 -5.14 -9.86 10.68
CA SER A 68 -6.28 -10.28 11.52
C SER A 68 -6.07 -10.12 13.03
N SER A 69 -4.82 -10.07 13.50
CA SER A 69 -4.50 -10.00 14.94
C SER A 69 -4.02 -8.62 15.38
N LEU A 70 -3.24 -7.92 14.56
CA LEU A 70 -2.65 -6.63 14.91
C LEU A 70 -3.48 -5.46 14.34
N LEU A 71 -3.69 -5.44 13.03
CA LEU A 71 -4.30 -4.29 12.33
C LEU A 71 -5.80 -4.12 12.63
N THR A 72 -6.46 -5.15 13.16
CA THR A 72 -7.87 -5.12 13.60
C THR A 72 -8.00 -5.03 15.12
N SER A 73 -6.88 -4.93 15.85
CA SER A 73 -6.89 -4.92 17.31
C SER A 73 -7.38 -3.57 17.87
N PRO A 74 -8.04 -3.58 19.05
CA PRO A 74 -8.41 -2.34 19.73
C PRO A 74 -7.22 -1.41 20.05
N PRO A 75 -6.03 -1.90 20.50
CA PRO A 75 -4.87 -1.05 20.68
C PRO A 75 -4.42 -0.34 19.40
N PHE A 76 -4.38 -1.04 18.27
CA PHE A 76 -4.01 -0.43 16.99
C PHE A 76 -5.04 0.63 16.55
N SER A 77 -6.33 0.37 16.74
CA SER A 77 -7.39 1.36 16.49
C SER A 77 -7.22 2.64 17.33
N ARG A 78 -6.84 2.51 18.62
CA ARG A 78 -6.51 3.66 19.46
C ARG A 78 -5.26 4.39 18.99
N LEU A 79 -4.23 3.66 18.55
CA LEU A 79 -3.03 4.25 17.97
C LEU A 79 -3.36 5.08 16.73
N LEU A 80 -4.15 4.54 15.80
CA LEU A 80 -4.62 5.28 14.62
C LEU A 80 -5.38 6.55 15.01
N SER A 81 -6.30 6.44 15.98
CA SER A 81 -7.07 7.59 16.48
C SER A 81 -6.14 8.66 17.08
N HIS A 82 -5.09 8.24 17.79
CA HIS A 82 -4.12 9.13 18.39
C HIS A 82 -3.23 9.82 17.34
N LEU A 83 -2.71 9.08 16.36
CA LEU A 83 -1.83 9.62 15.31
C LEU A 83 -2.56 10.57 14.37
N THR A 84 -3.82 10.29 14.08
CA THR A 84 -4.60 11.04 13.08
C THR A 84 -5.53 12.08 13.70
N SER A 85 -5.68 12.09 15.03
CA SER A 85 -6.71 12.85 15.74
C SER A 85 -8.16 12.58 15.27
N LEU A 86 -8.38 11.48 14.55
CA LEU A 86 -9.69 11.05 14.08
C LEU A 86 -10.39 10.21 15.16
N LEU A 87 -11.71 10.10 15.03
CA LEU A 87 -12.48 9.12 15.80
C LEU A 87 -12.07 7.69 15.42
N PRO A 88 -12.24 6.71 16.33
CA PRO A 88 -11.96 5.31 16.02
C PRO A 88 -12.67 4.84 14.74
N PRO A 89 -12.02 4.04 13.88
CA PRO A 89 -12.61 3.55 12.65
C PRO A 89 -13.96 2.86 12.90
N THR A 90 -14.99 3.27 12.16
CA THR A 90 -16.34 2.69 12.25
C THR A 90 -16.47 1.37 11.49
N GLY A 91 -15.51 1.08 10.62
CA GLY A 91 -15.39 -0.17 9.88
C GLY A 91 -14.05 -0.18 9.14
N HIS A 92 -13.63 -1.36 8.67
CA HIS A 92 -12.41 -1.51 7.90
C HIS A 92 -12.60 -2.56 6.81
N ARG A 93 -11.83 -2.42 5.72
CA ARG A 93 -11.55 -3.51 4.79
C ARG A 93 -10.03 -3.66 4.74
N SER A 94 -9.53 -4.87 4.96
CA SER A 94 -8.09 -5.14 4.92
C SER A 94 -7.83 -6.31 3.98
N ARG A 95 -6.67 -6.29 3.32
CA ARG A 95 -6.28 -7.27 2.30
C ARG A 95 -4.78 -7.46 2.35
N VAL A 96 -4.31 -8.69 2.15
CA VAL A 96 -2.90 -8.99 1.90
C VAL A 96 -2.71 -9.09 0.39
N ARG A 97 -1.86 -8.25 -0.18
CA ARG A 97 -1.63 -8.14 -1.62
C ARG A 97 -0.17 -8.42 -1.94
N ARG A 98 0.09 -9.00 -3.11
CA ARG A 98 1.41 -9.13 -3.70
C ARG A 98 1.36 -8.66 -5.14
N PHE A 99 2.25 -7.73 -5.48
CA PHE A 99 2.46 -7.24 -6.83
C PHE A 99 3.76 -7.85 -7.37
N ARG A 100 3.65 -8.67 -8.42
CA ARG A 100 4.79 -9.33 -9.04
C ARG A 100 5.46 -8.39 -10.07
N PRO A 101 6.80 -8.32 -10.08
CA PRO A 101 7.56 -7.65 -11.12
C PRO A 101 7.12 -8.10 -12.52
N GLY A 102 6.88 -7.13 -13.40
CA GLY A 102 6.55 -7.38 -14.80
C GLY A 102 5.08 -7.75 -15.07
N LEU A 103 4.20 -7.76 -14.05
CA LEU A 103 2.84 -8.28 -14.20
C LEU A 103 1.75 -7.41 -13.59
N ASP A 104 1.98 -6.92 -12.37
CA ASP A 104 0.88 -6.51 -11.49
C ASP A 104 0.80 -4.98 -11.32
N TYR A 105 -0.43 -4.47 -11.21
CA TYR A 105 -0.79 -3.05 -11.15
C TYR A 105 -2.26 -2.86 -10.72
N THR A 106 -2.64 -1.62 -10.43
CA THR A 106 -4.04 -1.18 -10.49
C THR A 106 -4.15 0.10 -11.30
N VAL A 107 -5.32 0.41 -11.84
CA VAL A 107 -5.54 1.58 -12.70
C VAL A 107 -6.49 2.56 -12.03
N ALA A 108 -6.21 3.85 -12.19
CA ALA A 108 -7.16 4.91 -11.86
C ALA A 108 -8.36 4.86 -12.81
N HIS A 109 -9.57 4.71 -12.28
CA HIS A 109 -10.80 4.74 -13.07
C HIS A 109 -11.95 5.26 -12.22
N TYR A 110 -13.02 5.79 -12.81
CA TYR A 110 -14.17 6.33 -12.08
C TYR A 110 -14.73 5.39 -11.00
N GLY A 111 -14.81 4.07 -11.28
CA GLY A 111 -15.26 3.09 -10.28
C GLY A 111 -14.30 2.86 -9.08
N ALA A 112 -13.16 3.56 -9.03
CA ALA A 112 -12.17 3.52 -7.95
C ALA A 112 -12.17 4.82 -7.12
N LEU A 113 -13.01 5.80 -7.49
CA LEU A 113 -13.21 7.01 -6.71
C LEU A 113 -13.70 6.68 -5.30
N THR A 114 -13.19 7.41 -4.31
CA THR A 114 -13.83 7.46 -3.01
C THR A 114 -15.20 8.12 -3.18
N THR A 115 -16.25 7.42 -2.76
CA THR A 115 -17.62 7.95 -2.83
C THR A 115 -18.20 8.14 -1.43
N GLY A 116 -18.86 9.27 -1.20
CA GLY A 116 -19.74 9.50 -0.05
C GLY A 116 -19.06 9.85 1.26
N ARG A 117 -18.03 9.12 1.70
CA ARG A 117 -17.30 9.41 2.95
C ARG A 117 -15.80 9.30 2.74
N SER A 118 -15.03 10.13 3.42
CA SER A 118 -13.57 10.03 3.47
C SER A 118 -13.15 8.69 4.09
N VAL A 119 -12.00 8.19 3.66
CA VAL A 119 -11.45 6.89 4.06
C VAL A 119 -10.00 7.08 4.48
N LEU A 120 -9.65 6.62 5.69
CA LEU A 120 -8.26 6.47 6.10
C LEU A 120 -7.70 5.17 5.53
N ASP A 121 -6.77 5.27 4.60
CA ASP A 121 -5.98 4.14 4.14
C ASP A 121 -4.76 3.95 5.05
N ALA A 122 -4.55 2.71 5.49
CA ALA A 122 -3.34 2.29 6.20
C ALA A 122 -2.66 1.18 5.40
N THR A 123 -1.52 1.48 4.79
CA THR A 123 -0.74 0.54 3.97
C THR A 123 0.54 0.16 4.70
N LEU A 124 0.65 -1.09 5.15
CA LEU A 124 1.91 -1.68 5.62
C LEU A 124 2.62 -2.35 4.43
N CYS A 125 3.76 -1.83 4.03
CA CYS A 125 4.50 -2.24 2.84
C CYS A 125 5.74 -3.07 3.20
N PHE A 126 6.00 -4.10 2.39
CA PHE A 126 7.24 -4.88 2.41
C PHE A 126 7.68 -5.10 0.97
N CYS A 127 8.91 -4.71 0.66
CA CYS A 127 9.59 -4.92 -0.60
C CYS A 127 11.07 -5.24 -0.33
N ALA A 128 11.83 -5.60 -1.36
CA ALA A 128 13.28 -5.72 -1.24
C ALA A 128 13.92 -4.38 -0.84
N GLY A 129 15.02 -4.44 -0.09
CA GLY A 129 15.62 -3.31 0.62
C GLY A 129 15.44 -3.39 2.14
N ASN A 130 16.04 -2.43 2.84
CA ASN A 130 16.03 -2.36 4.30
C ASN A 130 15.08 -1.29 4.85
N GLY A 131 14.43 -0.51 3.99
CA GLY A 131 13.52 0.57 4.41
C GLY A 131 14.25 1.81 4.90
N GLU A 132 15.56 1.90 4.66
CA GLU A 132 16.38 3.07 4.99
C GLU A 132 16.45 3.98 3.76
N PRO A 133 16.30 5.30 3.92
CA PRO A 133 16.40 6.22 2.79
C PRO A 133 17.81 6.16 2.18
N PRO A 134 17.95 6.18 0.85
CA PRO A 134 19.25 6.19 0.19
C PRO A 134 20.02 7.44 0.60
N LYS A 135 21.29 7.27 0.99
CA LYS A 135 22.20 8.38 1.29
C LYS A 135 23.26 8.44 0.21
N TYR A 136 23.69 9.63 -0.14
CA TYR A 136 24.79 9.83 -1.08
C TYR A 136 25.92 10.52 -0.33
N ASP A 137 27.10 9.92 -0.34
CA ASP A 137 28.27 10.61 0.16
C ASP A 137 28.58 11.76 -0.80
N VAL A 138 28.45 12.99 -0.30
CA VAL A 138 28.91 14.17 -1.03
C VAL A 138 30.42 14.10 -1.10
N ALA A 139 30.96 14.08 -2.32
CA ALA A 139 32.40 14.21 -2.52
C ALA A 139 32.89 15.50 -1.81
N GLU A 140 33.94 15.37 -0.98
CA GLU A 140 34.68 16.52 -0.43
C GLU A 140 34.99 17.53 -1.55
N GLU A 141 34.87 18.84 -1.28
CA GLU A 141 35.11 19.89 -2.26
C GLU A 141 36.48 19.68 -2.94
N GLY A 142 36.48 19.36 -4.23
CA GLY A 142 37.68 19.14 -5.05
C GLY A 142 38.05 17.68 -5.32
N GLY A 143 37.28 16.70 -4.83
CA GLY A 143 37.46 15.28 -5.15
C GLY A 143 36.83 14.89 -6.50
N THR A 144 37.52 14.07 -7.30
CA THR A 144 36.99 13.48 -8.55
C THR A 144 36.08 12.26 -8.30
N GLY A 145 35.50 12.15 -7.11
CA GLY A 145 34.69 11.00 -6.70
C GLY A 145 33.29 11.05 -7.33
N VAL A 146 32.80 9.90 -7.77
CA VAL A 146 31.36 9.68 -7.95
C VAL A 146 30.69 9.71 -6.58
N ASN A 147 29.50 10.30 -6.48
CA ASN A 147 28.71 10.25 -5.26
C ASN A 147 28.26 8.79 -5.04
N ASP A 148 29.01 8.05 -4.21
CA ASP A 148 28.71 6.66 -3.94
C ASP A 148 27.42 6.56 -3.10
N LEU A 149 26.56 5.62 -3.50
CA LEU A 149 25.35 5.30 -2.74
C LEU A 149 25.74 4.62 -1.43
N VAL A 150 25.37 5.24 -0.32
CA VAL A 150 25.41 4.66 1.02
C VAL A 150 24.00 4.17 1.36
N GLY A 151 23.78 2.87 1.17
CA GLY A 151 22.48 2.24 1.35
C GLY A 151 22.38 0.95 0.56
N THR A 152 21.16 0.45 0.36
CA THR A 152 20.93 -0.65 -0.58
C THR A 152 20.52 -0.11 -1.94
N ASP A 153 21.01 -0.73 -3.01
CA ASP A 153 20.58 -0.41 -4.38
C ASP A 153 19.05 -0.60 -4.55
N ASP A 154 18.47 -1.55 -3.82
CA ASP A 154 17.03 -1.82 -3.83
C ASP A 154 16.24 -0.63 -3.25
N ASP A 155 16.63 -0.11 -2.09
CA ASP A 155 15.98 1.06 -1.48
C ASP A 155 16.06 2.29 -2.41
N ALA A 156 17.22 2.51 -3.04
CA ALA A 156 17.38 3.59 -4.02
C ALA A 156 16.46 3.40 -5.24
N THR A 157 16.38 2.18 -5.76
CA THR A 157 15.56 1.84 -6.94
C THR A 157 14.07 2.06 -6.70
N TRP A 158 13.58 1.76 -5.50
CA TRP A 158 12.19 2.06 -5.14
C TRP A 158 11.93 3.55 -4.94
N GLU A 159 12.89 4.27 -4.36
CA GLU A 159 12.75 5.69 -4.05
C GLU A 159 12.76 6.59 -5.30
N THR A 160 13.49 6.22 -6.37
CA THR A 160 13.42 6.97 -7.64
C THR A 160 12.07 6.83 -8.34
N GLY A 161 11.30 5.80 -8.02
CA GLY A 161 10.04 5.45 -8.68
C GLY A 161 10.20 4.70 -10.01
N ASP A 162 11.43 4.46 -10.49
CA ASP A 162 11.68 3.79 -11.78
C ASP A 162 11.19 2.33 -11.80
N ALA A 163 11.23 1.66 -10.64
CA ALA A 163 10.66 0.33 -10.48
C ALA A 163 9.12 0.30 -10.49
N GLY A 164 8.46 1.46 -10.44
CA GLY A 164 7.02 1.56 -10.23
C GLY A 164 6.62 1.06 -8.84
N GLY A 165 5.45 0.44 -8.70
CA GLY A 165 4.97 -0.11 -7.43
C GLY A 165 4.57 0.91 -6.35
N PHE A 166 4.84 2.20 -6.56
CA PHE A 166 4.39 3.28 -5.70
C PHE A 166 2.86 3.43 -5.72
N GLU A 167 2.30 3.88 -4.60
CA GLU A 167 0.88 4.19 -4.47
C GLU A 167 0.64 5.65 -4.83
N CYS A 168 -0.29 5.91 -5.75
CA CYS A 168 -0.72 7.24 -6.15
C CYS A 168 -2.11 7.54 -5.61
N TYR A 169 -2.30 8.80 -5.26
CA TYR A 169 -3.55 9.40 -4.82
C TYR A 169 -3.75 10.67 -5.65
N ILE A 170 -4.87 10.77 -6.34
CA ILE A 170 -5.18 11.88 -7.24
C ILE A 170 -6.59 12.37 -6.89
N SER A 171 -6.76 13.64 -6.57
CA SER A 171 -8.10 14.27 -6.56
C SER A 171 -8.56 14.42 -8.01
N VAL A 172 -9.79 13.98 -8.28
CA VAL A 172 -10.46 14.39 -9.50
C VAL A 172 -11.18 15.66 -9.13
N ASP A 173 -10.64 16.80 -9.56
CA ASP A 173 -11.27 18.08 -9.33
C ASP A 173 -12.55 18.11 -10.19
N ASP A 174 -13.71 18.22 -9.52
CA ASP A 174 -14.94 18.52 -10.23
C ASP A 174 -14.86 20.01 -10.63
N ASP A 175 -14.37 20.28 -11.83
CA ASP A 175 -14.34 21.61 -12.49
C ASP A 175 -15.74 22.23 -12.72
N GLU A 176 -16.71 21.99 -11.83
CA GLU A 176 -18.07 22.52 -11.90
C GLU A 176 -18.40 23.59 -10.85
N ASN A 177 -17.44 24.09 -10.05
CA ASN A 177 -17.79 25.09 -9.02
C ASN A 177 -16.82 26.24 -8.71
N ASP A 178 -15.88 26.58 -9.58
CA ASP A 178 -15.18 27.87 -9.48
C ASP A 178 -15.63 28.88 -10.55
N ASP A 179 -16.47 29.80 -10.06
CA ASP A 179 -16.68 31.16 -10.54
C ASP A 179 -17.82 31.45 -11.54
N ALA A 180 -19.05 31.21 -11.07
CA ALA A 180 -20.27 31.88 -11.54
C ALA A 180 -20.35 33.40 -11.17
N ASN A 181 -19.22 34.09 -10.91
CA ASN A 181 -19.23 35.53 -10.58
C ASN A 181 -18.35 36.42 -11.48
N ASN A 182 -17.73 35.92 -12.54
CA ASN A 182 -17.19 36.79 -13.59
C ASN A 182 -18.19 36.99 -14.75
N THR A 183 -19.01 38.01 -14.60
CA THR A 183 -19.88 38.55 -15.64
C THR A 183 -19.07 39.17 -16.78
N ASN A 184 -18.64 38.38 -17.75
CA ASN A 184 -18.58 38.79 -19.17
C ASN A 184 -18.23 37.65 -20.13
N GLY A 185 -19.30 37.03 -20.66
CA GLY A 185 -19.43 36.55 -22.04
C GLY A 185 -18.32 35.69 -22.67
N LYS A 186 -18.62 34.40 -22.88
CA LYS A 186 -19.06 33.87 -24.19
C LYS A 186 -19.29 32.35 -24.14
N ALA A 187 -20.54 31.99 -24.46
CA ALA A 187 -20.98 30.84 -25.26
C ALA A 187 -20.49 29.42 -24.90
N ALA A 188 -21.40 28.71 -24.24
CA ALA A 188 -21.75 27.31 -24.43
C ALA A 188 -21.07 26.57 -25.61
N LYS A 189 -20.44 25.44 -25.30
CA LYS A 189 -20.32 24.33 -26.25
C LYS A 189 -20.51 22.99 -25.55
N LYS A 190 -21.74 22.50 -25.62
CA LYS A 190 -22.11 21.10 -25.43
C LYS A 190 -21.29 20.25 -26.42
N LYS A 191 -20.51 19.29 -25.93
CA LYS A 191 -19.99 18.18 -26.72
C LYS A 191 -20.17 16.88 -25.95
N GLU A 192 -21.19 16.12 -26.35
CA GLU A 192 -21.07 14.67 -26.38
C GLU A 192 -20.03 14.34 -27.47
N GLU A 193 -19.00 13.54 -27.15
CA GLU A 193 -18.28 12.62 -28.06
C GLU A 193 -17.07 11.96 -27.37
N GLY A 194 -17.16 10.65 -27.07
CA GLY A 194 -16.03 9.70 -26.99
C GLY A 194 -15.06 9.73 -25.80
N PRO A 195 -14.55 8.58 -25.30
CA PRO A 195 -13.52 8.56 -24.27
C PRO A 195 -12.17 8.77 -24.94
N ALA A 196 -11.70 10.01 -24.94
CA ALA A 196 -10.29 10.32 -25.10
C ALA A 196 -9.88 11.02 -23.81
N ASP A 197 -9.11 10.31 -22.99
CA ASP A 197 -8.50 10.82 -21.77
C ASP A 197 -7.50 11.92 -22.17
N GLU A 198 -7.99 13.14 -22.38
CA GLU A 198 -7.18 14.35 -22.39
C GLU A 198 -6.88 14.67 -20.93
N TYR A 199 -5.75 14.17 -20.45
CA TYR A 199 -5.10 14.73 -19.25
C TYR A 199 -4.74 16.17 -19.61
N ASP A 200 -5.42 17.17 -19.04
CA ASP A 200 -4.97 18.56 -19.14
C ASP A 200 -3.62 18.65 -18.41
N GLU A 201 -2.56 18.97 -19.15
CA GLU A 201 -1.20 19.11 -18.60
C GLU A 201 -1.10 20.28 -17.59
N ASN A 202 -2.17 21.06 -17.38
CA ASN A 202 -2.27 22.13 -16.39
C ASN A 202 -3.20 21.79 -15.21
N ASP A 203 -3.90 20.65 -15.24
CA ASP A 203 -4.71 20.15 -14.14
C ASP A 203 -3.87 19.18 -13.28
N ASP A 204 -2.88 19.74 -12.59
CA ASP A 204 -2.10 19.04 -11.57
C ASP A 204 -2.95 18.90 -10.29
N GLY A 205 -4.11 18.24 -10.39
CA GLY A 205 -4.91 17.86 -9.22
C GLY A 205 -4.00 17.23 -8.16
N GLU A 206 -4.27 17.49 -6.87
CA GLU A 206 -3.32 17.23 -5.77
C GLU A 206 -2.79 15.78 -5.82
N LEU A 207 -1.56 15.63 -6.33
CA LEU A 207 -0.93 14.34 -6.56
C LEU A 207 -0.05 13.99 -5.37
N LEU A 208 -0.45 12.97 -4.62
CA LEU A 208 0.40 12.33 -3.62
C LEU A 208 0.90 10.98 -4.16
N SER A 209 2.22 10.80 -4.16
CA SER A 209 2.89 9.54 -4.45
C SER A 209 3.60 9.02 -3.21
N VAL A 210 3.45 7.73 -2.93
CA VAL A 210 4.11 7.03 -1.82
C VAL A 210 4.94 5.90 -2.40
N SER A 211 6.27 6.05 -2.38
CA SER A 211 7.23 5.04 -2.82
C SER A 211 7.06 3.72 -2.06
N ALA A 212 7.31 2.60 -2.73
CA ALA A 212 7.39 1.32 -2.04
C ALA A 212 8.61 1.33 -1.11
N SER A 213 8.43 0.91 0.14
CA SER A 213 9.53 0.83 1.10
C SER A 213 9.31 -0.35 2.04
N SER A 214 10.39 -0.98 2.48
CA SER A 214 10.32 -2.16 3.33
C SER A 214 9.95 -1.77 4.76
N ASN A 215 9.01 -2.50 5.36
CA ASN A 215 8.55 -2.28 6.73
C ASN A 215 8.05 -0.84 6.99
N SER A 216 7.39 -0.22 6.00
CA SER A 216 6.83 1.13 6.11
C SER A 216 5.31 1.08 6.31
N LEU A 217 4.79 1.94 7.21
CA LEU A 217 3.35 2.13 7.41
C LEU A 217 2.95 3.53 6.94
N SER A 218 2.23 3.60 5.83
CA SER A 218 1.70 4.84 5.27
C SER A 218 0.25 5.03 5.69
N LEU A 219 -0.08 6.22 6.22
CA LEU A 219 -1.44 6.63 6.58
C LEU A 219 -1.87 7.78 5.67
N VAL A 220 -2.90 7.57 4.85
CA VAL A 220 -3.41 8.58 3.91
C VAL A 220 -4.91 8.77 4.14
N TYR A 221 -5.32 10.01 4.46
CA TYR A 221 -6.72 10.37 4.58
C TYR A 221 -7.24 10.81 3.21
N ARG A 222 -8.04 9.96 2.57
CA ARG A 222 -8.61 10.22 1.25
C ARG A 222 -10.01 10.79 1.36
N ASP A 223 -10.22 11.95 0.76
CA ASP A 223 -11.54 12.56 0.64
C ASP A 223 -12.36 11.93 -0.51
N PRO A 224 -13.69 12.14 -0.52
CA PRO A 224 -14.52 11.85 -1.69
C PRO A 224 -13.93 12.53 -2.94
N GLY A 225 -13.97 11.86 -4.09
CA GLY A 225 -13.34 12.37 -5.32
C GLY A 225 -11.87 11.95 -5.50
N THR A 226 -11.20 11.42 -4.46
CA THR A 226 -9.83 10.91 -4.62
C THR A 226 -9.81 9.49 -5.20
N VAL A 227 -9.02 9.26 -6.25
CA VAL A 227 -8.68 7.93 -6.76
C VAL A 227 -7.35 7.45 -6.18
N ARG A 228 -7.27 6.15 -5.86
CA ARG A 228 -6.01 5.49 -5.49
C ARG A 228 -5.65 4.39 -6.49
N PHE A 229 -4.39 4.31 -6.88
CA PHE A 229 -3.86 3.16 -7.61
C PHE A 229 -2.40 2.85 -7.26
N VAL A 230 -1.94 1.65 -7.62
CA VAL A 230 -0.54 1.22 -7.52
C VAL A 230 0.04 1.15 -8.93
N LYS A 231 1.11 1.91 -9.18
CA LYS A 231 1.80 1.90 -10.48
C LYS A 231 2.28 0.49 -10.80
N TYR A 232 2.24 0.13 -12.08
CA TYR A 232 2.81 -1.12 -12.57
C TYR A 232 4.22 -1.36 -12.06
N VAL A 233 4.46 -2.54 -11.50
CA VAL A 233 5.78 -2.95 -11.01
C VAL A 233 6.61 -3.42 -12.20
N GLY A 234 7.70 -2.72 -12.48
CA GLY A 234 8.61 -3.01 -13.58
C GLY A 234 9.17 -4.43 -13.51
N SER A 235 9.51 -5.03 -14.65
CA SER A 235 10.08 -6.38 -14.69
C SER A 235 11.49 -6.47 -14.07
N ALA A 236 12.20 -5.34 -14.02
CA ALA A 236 13.51 -5.20 -13.40
C ALA A 236 13.42 -4.78 -11.91
N ALA A 237 12.21 -4.66 -11.36
CA ALA A 237 12.03 -4.27 -9.97
C ALA A 237 12.66 -5.31 -9.03
N PRO A 238 13.27 -4.87 -7.91
CA PRO A 238 13.76 -5.76 -6.86
C PRO A 238 12.67 -6.73 -6.36
N GLY A 239 13.07 -7.95 -5.96
CA GLY A 239 12.15 -9.09 -5.74
C GLY A 239 11.99 -9.56 -4.32
#